data_AF-A0A1F3AH41-F1
#
_entry.id   AF-A0A1F3AH41-F1
#
_cell.length_a   1.000
_cell.length_b   1.000
_cell.length_c   1.000
_cell.angle_alpha   90.00
_cell.angle_beta   90.00
_cell.angle_gamma   90.00
#
_symmetry.space_group_name_H-M   'P 1'
#
loop_
_entity.id
_entity.type
_entity.pdbx_description
1 polymer ?
#
loop_
_entity_poly.entity_id
_entity_poly.type
_entity_poly.pdbx_seq_one_letter_code
_entity_poly.pdbx_strand_id
1 'polypeptide(L)'
;MAPEKIPDDKIDATAAAVKKVSAIAENYDQKVARAPVDEKERLVDEADKAMTAAITDQGLSLEEYTTIIRVAQNDPVVRGKLLQRLE
;
A
#
# COMPACT_ATOMS: atom_id res chain seq x y z
N MET A 1 -13.74 3.31 25.69
CA MET A 1 -13.24 4.02 24.49
C MET A 1 -13.81 3.27 23.30
N ALA A 2 -14.64 3.90 22.46
CA ALA A 2 -15.16 3.23 21.28
C ALA A 2 -13.99 2.95 20.33
N PRO A 3 -13.91 1.79 19.66
CA PRO A 3 -12.91 1.59 18.62
C PRO A 3 -13.09 2.70 17.59
N GLU A 4 -12.03 3.44 17.29
CA GLU A 4 -12.02 4.38 16.18
C GLU A 4 -12.32 3.58 14.91
N LYS A 5 -13.60 3.59 14.53
CA LYS A 5 -14.06 2.88 13.34
C LYS A 5 -13.47 3.60 12.14
N ILE A 6 -12.41 3.04 11.57
CA ILE A 6 -11.86 3.50 10.30
C ILE A 6 -13.02 3.52 9.28
N PRO A 7 -13.29 4.66 8.62
CA PRO A 7 -14.36 4.75 7.63
C PRO A 7 -14.16 3.73 6.50
N ASP A 8 -15.25 3.17 6.01
CA ASP A 8 -15.20 2.17 4.94
C ASP A 8 -14.52 2.73 3.68
N ASP A 9 -14.76 4.00 3.32
CA ASP A 9 -14.09 4.69 2.21
C ASP A 9 -12.55 4.69 2.34
N LYS A 10 -12.03 4.81 3.56
CA LYS A 10 -10.59 4.77 3.83
C LYS A 10 -10.06 3.34 3.70
N ILE A 11 -10.86 2.34 4.05
CA ILE A 11 -10.53 0.91 3.83
C ILE A 11 -10.56 0.58 2.32
N ASP A 12 -11.54 1.09 1.58
CA ASP A 12 -11.64 0.98 0.12
C ASP A 12 -10.42 1.58 -0.57
N ALA A 13 -10.10 2.84 -0.25
CA ALA A 13 -8.92 3.51 -0.75
C ALA A 13 -7.63 2.74 -0.40
N THR A 14 -7.55 2.17 0.80
CA THR A 14 -6.37 1.39 1.24
C THR A 14 -6.26 0.10 0.45
N ALA A 15 -7.36 -0.63 0.23
CA ALA A 15 -7.36 -1.84 -0.58
C ALA A 15 -6.91 -1.56 -2.01
N ALA A 16 -7.41 -0.49 -2.62
CA ALA A 16 -6.99 -0.07 -3.96
C ALA A 16 -5.50 0.33 -4.00
N ALA A 17 -5.02 1.05 -2.98
CA ALA A 17 -3.62 1.39 -2.84
C ALA A 17 -2.74 0.14 -2.68
N VAL A 18 -3.13 -0.83 -1.83
CA VAL A 18 -2.41 -2.12 -1.67
C VAL A 18 -2.30 -2.84 -3.01
N LYS A 19 -3.38 -3.00 -3.77
CA LYS A 19 -3.35 -3.66 -5.10
C LYS A 19 -2.34 -2.99 -6.03
N LYS A 20 -2.32 -1.65 -6.08
CA LYS A 20 -1.37 -0.90 -6.91
C LYS A 20 0.06 -1.00 -6.41
N VAL A 21 0.29 -0.83 -5.11
CA VAL A 21 1.61 -0.91 -4.47
C VAL A 21 2.22 -2.30 -4.69
N SER A 22 1.44 -3.37 -4.53
CA SER A 22 1.90 -4.74 -4.80
C SER A 22 2.30 -4.93 -6.27
N ALA A 23 1.49 -4.48 -7.22
CA ALA A 23 1.82 -4.58 -8.64
C ALA A 23 3.08 -3.76 -9.00
N ILE A 24 3.26 -2.59 -8.38
CA ILE A 24 4.47 -1.77 -8.52
C ILE A 24 5.68 -2.52 -7.96
N ALA A 25 5.59 -3.04 -6.73
CA ALA A 25 6.65 -3.80 -6.08
C ALA A 25 7.08 -4.99 -6.95
N GLU A 26 6.15 -5.81 -7.42
CA GLU A 26 6.45 -6.97 -8.27
C GLU A 26 7.15 -6.56 -9.58
N ASN A 27 6.70 -5.47 -10.22
CA ASN A 27 7.30 -4.97 -11.45
C ASN A 27 8.73 -4.43 -11.22
N TYR A 28 8.93 -3.66 -10.15
CA TYR A 28 10.25 -3.11 -9.83
C TYR A 28 11.20 -4.19 -9.30
N ASP A 29 10.73 -5.16 -8.52
CA ASP A 29 11.55 -6.31 -8.09
C ASP A 29 12.11 -7.08 -9.29
N GLN A 30 11.30 -7.32 -10.32
CA GLN A 30 11.78 -7.95 -11.55
C GLN A 30 12.82 -7.10 -12.29
N LYS A 31 12.64 -5.78 -12.32
CA LYS A 31 13.60 -4.85 -12.93
C LYS A 31 14.91 -4.83 -12.14
N VAL A 32 14.84 -4.64 -10.83
CA VAL A 32 15.99 -4.62 -9.91
C VAL A 32 16.77 -5.94 -9.93
N ALA A 33 16.06 -7.08 -10.04
CA ALA A 33 16.69 -8.38 -10.15
C ALA A 33 17.54 -8.53 -11.43
N ARG A 34 17.11 -7.89 -12.52
CA ARG A 34 17.79 -7.93 -13.84
C ARG A 34 18.76 -6.77 -14.06
N ALA A 35 18.65 -5.71 -13.27
CA ALA A 35 19.42 -4.49 -13.44
C ALA A 35 20.86 -4.59 -12.91
N PRO A 36 21.80 -3.87 -13.54
CA PRO A 36 23.13 -3.60 -12.99
C PRO A 36 23.06 -2.96 -11.60
N VAL A 37 24.07 -3.21 -10.74
CA VAL A 37 24.09 -2.74 -9.34
C VAL A 37 23.94 -1.22 -9.24
N ASP A 38 24.55 -0.48 -10.17
CA ASP A 38 24.49 0.97 -10.33
C ASP A 38 23.09 1.49 -10.71
N GLU A 39 22.23 0.67 -11.32
CA GLU A 39 20.85 1.03 -11.63
C GLU A 39 19.86 0.61 -10.54
N LYS A 40 20.23 -0.32 -9.66
CA LYS A 40 19.31 -0.84 -8.62
C LYS A 40 18.84 0.25 -7.67
N GLU A 41 19.74 1.11 -7.21
CA GLU A 41 19.40 2.21 -6.30
C GLU A 41 18.37 3.14 -6.92
N ARG A 42 18.59 3.53 -8.18
CA ARG A 42 17.65 4.36 -8.94
C ARG A 42 16.28 3.68 -9.11
N LEU A 43 16.26 2.38 -9.40
CA LEU A 43 15.01 1.64 -9.56
C LEU A 43 14.24 1.52 -8.24
N VAL A 44 14.93 1.38 -7.12
CA VAL A 44 14.31 1.39 -5.78
C VAL A 44 13.70 2.77 -5.50
N ASP A 45 14.42 3.86 -5.75
CA ASP A 45 13.90 5.23 -5.58
C ASP A 45 12.68 5.49 -6.47
N GLU A 46 12.70 5.01 -7.71
CA GLU A 46 11.56 5.10 -8.63
C GLU A 46 10.36 4.28 -8.15
N ALA A 47 10.60 3.09 -7.57
CA ALA A 47 9.57 2.27 -6.97
C ALA A 47 8.91 2.98 -5.78
N ASP A 48 9.70 3.52 -4.85
CA ASP A 48 9.20 4.21 -3.65
C ASP A 48 8.34 5.44 -4.01
N LYS A 49 8.78 6.21 -5.01
CA LYS A 49 7.99 7.34 -5.55
C LYS A 49 6.69 6.86 -6.17
N ALA A 50 6.73 5.78 -6.96
CA ALA A 50 5.54 5.22 -7.59
C ALA A 50 4.56 4.65 -6.55
N MET A 51 5.05 3.97 -5.51
CA MET A 51 4.22 3.46 -4.41
C MET A 51 3.57 4.60 -3.63
N THR A 52 4.33 5.65 -3.31
CA THR A 52 3.81 6.83 -2.62
C THR A 52 2.72 7.51 -3.46
N ALA A 53 2.97 7.69 -4.76
CA ALA A 53 1.99 8.25 -5.69
C ALA A 53 0.72 7.38 -5.75
N ALA A 54 0.86 6.06 -5.80
CA ALA A 54 -0.28 5.14 -5.83
C ALA A 54 -1.16 5.26 -4.57
N ILE A 55 -0.56 5.54 -3.41
CA ILE A 55 -1.29 5.79 -2.16
C ILE A 55 -1.98 7.15 -2.21
N THR A 56 -1.27 8.22 -2.59
CA THR A 56 -1.83 9.58 -2.65
C THR A 56 -2.92 9.73 -3.71
N ASP A 57 -2.83 9.00 -4.80
CA ASP A 57 -3.85 8.94 -5.85
C ASP A 57 -5.18 8.35 -5.36
N GLN A 58 -5.17 7.60 -4.25
CA GLN A 58 -6.39 7.12 -3.60
C GLN A 58 -6.95 8.11 -2.57
N GLY A 59 -6.36 9.32 -2.45
CA GLY A 59 -6.76 10.31 -1.45
C GLY A 59 -6.33 9.93 -0.02
N LEU A 60 -5.29 9.10 0.09
CA LEU A 60 -4.66 8.71 1.35
C LEU A 60 -3.30 9.38 1.48
N SER A 61 -2.95 9.83 2.67
CA SER A 61 -1.56 10.06 3.01
C SER A 61 -0.84 8.73 3.29
N LEU A 62 0.49 8.73 3.17
CA LEU A 62 1.31 7.56 3.51
C LEU A 62 1.12 7.13 4.97
N GLU A 63 0.94 8.10 5.87
CA GLU A 63 0.67 7.85 7.29
C GLU A 63 -0.69 7.19 7.51
N GLU A 64 -1.75 7.68 6.84
CA GLU A 64 -3.07 7.06 6.90
C GLU A 64 -3.06 5.63 6.39
N TYR A 65 -2.44 5.40 5.22
CA TYR A 65 -2.26 4.06 4.67
C TYR A 65 -1.57 3.13 5.67
N THR A 66 -0.42 3.55 6.20
CA THR A 66 0.36 2.74 7.15
C THR A 66 -0.41 2.48 8.44
N THR A 67 -1.17 3.46 8.91
CA THR A 67 -2.01 3.33 10.10
C THR A 67 -3.13 2.33 9.88
N ILE A 68 -3.84 2.41 8.75
CA ILE A 68 -4.95 1.49 8.42
C ILE A 68 -4.42 0.05 8.30
N ILE A 69 -3.26 -0.15 7.65
CA ILE A 69 -2.62 -1.47 7.56
C ILE A 69 -2.23 -1.99 8.95
N ARG A 70 -1.63 -1.15 9.81
CA ARG A 70 -1.27 -1.53 11.19
C ARG A 70 -2.52 -1.87 12.02
N VAL A 71 -3.60 -1.12 11.86
CA VAL A 71 -4.87 -1.43 12.52
C VAL A 71 -5.44 -2.73 11.99
N ALA A 72 -5.44 -2.97 10.68
CA ALA A 72 -5.88 -4.23 10.08
C ALA A 72 -5.07 -5.45 10.56
N GLN A 73 -3.81 -5.29 10.98
CA GLN A 73 -3.04 -6.39 11.58
C GLN A 73 -3.50 -6.74 13.01
N ASN A 74 -4.01 -5.76 13.75
CA ASN A 74 -4.42 -5.91 15.16
C ASN A 74 -5.93 -6.08 15.34
N ASP A 75 -6.74 -5.55 14.42
CA ASP A 75 -8.20 -5.58 14.45
C ASP A 75 -8.73 -6.52 13.34
N PRO A 76 -9.30 -7.68 13.70
CA PRO A 76 -9.80 -8.65 12.74
C PRO A 76 -11.00 -8.11 11.92
N VAL A 77 -11.74 -7.12 12.42
CA VAL A 77 -12.86 -6.51 11.69
C VAL A 77 -12.33 -5.67 10.54
N VAL A 78 -11.36 -4.80 10.82
CA VAL A 78 -10.70 -3.99 9.77
C VAL A 78 -9.98 -4.89 8.77
N ARG A 79 -9.30 -5.94 9.27
CA ARG A 79 -8.68 -6.96 8.41
C ARG A 79 -9.67 -7.61 7.45
N GLY A 80 -10.80 -8.08 7.98
CA GLY A 80 -11.83 -8.75 7.18
C GLY A 80 -12.38 -7.83 6.09
N LYS A 81 -12.66 -6.57 6.46
CA LYS A 81 -13.11 -5.55 5.51
C LYS A 81 -12.09 -5.25 4.41
N LEU A 82 -10.80 -5.17 4.76
CA LEU A 82 -9.72 -4.94 3.81
C LEU A 82 -9.57 -6.14 2.87
N LEU A 83 -9.53 -7.36 3.40
CA LEU A 83 -9.40 -8.58 2.60
C LEU A 83 -10.57 -8.75 1.63
N GLN A 84 -11.81 -8.48 2.06
CA GLN A 84 -12.99 -8.56 1.19
C GLN A 84 -12.91 -7.62 -0.03
N ARG A 85 -12.18 -6.51 0.07
CA ARG A 85 -11.93 -5.57 -1.04
C ARG A 85 -10.72 -5.97 -1.88
N LEU A 86 -9.84 -6.81 -1.31
CA LEU A 86 -8.67 -7.34 -1.97
C LEU A 86 -8.97 -8.57 -2.84
N GLU A 87 -9.99 -9.36 -2.46
CA GLU A 87 -10.66 -10.33 -3.33
C GLU A 87 -11.20 -9.69 -4.62
#